data_AF-A0A7V5JI91-F1
#
_entry.id   AF-A0A7V5JI91-F1
#
_cell.length_a   1.000
_cell.length_b   1.000
_cell.length_c   1.000
_cell.angle_alpha   90.00
_cell.angle_beta   90.00
_cell.angle_gamma   90.00
#
_symmetry.space_group_name_H-M   'P 1'
#
loop_
_entity.id
_entity.type
_entity.pdbx_description
1 polymer ?
#
loop_
_entity_poly.entity_id
_entity_poly.type
_entity_poly.pdbx_seq_one_letter_code
_entity_poly.pdbx_strand_id
1 'polypeptide(L)'
;MTDSEQGIREIRINPIVPTESVLVATARSMRPRKAEEPAPRDTRRRVDTCPFCPGNEHMTPPTILALPDEAHWEVRIVENLYPVLGDDRETNTLVLGLQQAIDGYGRHEVIIDHNIHGIALHEMSVDHITLMLEAYRTRMAQLYEADDRLKYVLVFKNFGPAAGASIPHTHSQII
;
A
#
# COMPACT_ATOMS: atom_id res chain seq x y z
N MET A 1 -25.62 -26.37 -32.85
CA MET A 1 -25.94 -25.00 -32.38
C MET A 1 -24.72 -24.49 -31.64
N THR A 2 -23.77 -23.92 -32.39
CA THR A 2 -22.60 -23.24 -31.83
C THR A 2 -23.04 -21.83 -31.49
N ASP A 3 -23.35 -21.58 -30.22
CA ASP A 3 -23.49 -20.21 -29.71
C ASP A 3 -22.15 -19.51 -29.97
N SER A 4 -22.13 -18.66 -30.99
CA SER A 4 -21.05 -17.69 -31.13
C SER A 4 -21.15 -16.79 -29.91
N GLU A 5 -20.21 -16.87 -28.97
CA GLU A 5 -20.04 -15.85 -27.94
C GLU A 5 -19.95 -14.49 -28.64
N GLN A 6 -21.08 -13.76 -28.69
CA GLN A 6 -21.12 -12.43 -29.27
C GLN A 6 -20.26 -11.55 -28.37
N GLY A 7 -19.11 -11.13 -28.90
CA GLY A 7 -18.19 -10.26 -28.18
C GLY A 7 -18.92 -9.01 -27.67
N ILE A 8 -18.86 -8.78 -26.36
CA ILE A 8 -19.54 -7.68 -25.67
C ILE A 8 -18.82 -6.37 -25.97
N ARG A 9 -19.58 -5.28 -26.18
CA ARG A 9 -19.11 -3.90 -26.37
C ARG A 9 -20.06 -2.94 -25.67
N GLU A 10 -19.68 -2.44 -24.51
CA GLU A 10 -20.55 -1.59 -23.69
C GLU A 10 -19.74 -0.61 -22.84
N ILE A 11 -20.41 0.44 -22.37
CA ILE A 11 -19.87 1.36 -21.36
C ILE A 11 -20.68 1.13 -20.09
N ARG A 12 -20.01 0.70 -19.02
CA ARG A 12 -20.65 0.48 -17.71
C ARG A 12 -20.28 1.62 -16.77
N ILE A 13 -21.26 2.15 -16.05
CA ILE A 13 -21.04 3.20 -15.04
C ILE A 13 -20.65 2.54 -13.72
N ASN A 14 -19.64 3.07 -13.02
CA ASN A 14 -19.24 2.60 -11.71
C ASN A 14 -20.27 3.08 -10.65
N PRO A 15 -20.99 2.19 -9.93
CA PRO A 15 -21.99 2.61 -8.96
C PRO A 15 -21.39 3.21 -7.68
N ILE A 16 -20.11 2.95 -7.39
CA ILE A 16 -19.40 3.51 -6.21
C ILE A 16 -18.87 4.92 -6.52
N VAL A 17 -18.42 5.15 -7.76
CA VAL A 17 -17.93 6.44 -8.24
C VAL A 17 -18.68 6.82 -9.53
N PRO A 18 -19.90 7.38 -9.45
CA PRO A 18 -20.79 7.55 -10.61
C PRO A 18 -20.29 8.48 -11.72
N THR A 19 -19.25 9.27 -11.44
CA THR A 19 -18.56 10.09 -12.45
C THR A 19 -17.65 9.27 -13.36
N GLU A 20 -17.40 8.00 -13.04
CA GLU A 20 -16.53 7.10 -13.80
C GLU A 20 -17.33 6.10 -14.64
N SER A 21 -16.79 5.78 -15.81
CA SER A 21 -17.33 4.73 -16.67
C SER A 21 -16.20 3.88 -17.28
N VAL A 22 -16.47 2.61 -17.51
CA VAL A 22 -15.53 1.64 -18.07
C VAL A 22 -16.04 1.12 -19.40
N LEU A 23 -15.20 1.23 -20.44
CA LEU A 23 -15.43 0.60 -21.73
C LEU A 23 -15.06 -0.89 -21.66
N VAL A 24 -16.06 -1.76 -21.80
CA VAL A 24 -15.89 -3.23 -21.84
C VAL A 24 -15.95 -3.67 -23.29
N ALA A 25 -14.87 -4.29 -23.78
CA ALA A 25 -14.77 -4.82 -25.15
C ALA A 25 -14.06 -6.18 -25.16
N THR A 26 -14.80 -7.29 -25.02
CA THR A 26 -14.22 -8.61 -24.74
C THR A 26 -13.35 -9.15 -25.88
N ALA A 27 -13.69 -8.85 -27.14
CA ALA A 27 -12.89 -9.25 -28.30
C ALA A 27 -11.44 -8.69 -28.30
N ARG A 28 -11.12 -7.69 -27.45
CA ARG A 28 -9.75 -7.16 -27.34
C ARG A 28 -8.75 -8.13 -26.69
N SER A 29 -9.22 -9.16 -25.97
CA SER A 29 -8.33 -10.20 -25.43
C SER A 29 -7.73 -11.07 -26.54
N MET A 30 -8.46 -11.27 -27.64
CA MET A 30 -8.06 -12.10 -28.79
C MET A 30 -7.01 -11.45 -29.69
N ARG A 31 -6.67 -10.18 -29.45
CA ARG A 31 -5.62 -9.50 -30.21
C ARG A 31 -4.27 -10.18 -29.90
N PRO A 32 -3.48 -10.55 -30.92
CA PRO A 32 -2.13 -11.07 -30.70
C PRO A 32 -1.32 -10.12 -29.82
N ARG A 33 -0.75 -10.65 -28.73
CA ARG A 33 0.13 -9.92 -27.82
C ARG A 33 1.52 -10.54 -27.88
N LYS A 34 2.54 -9.70 -27.73
CA LYS A 34 3.88 -10.19 -27.38
C LYS A 34 3.77 -10.75 -25.96
N ALA A 35 4.26 -11.97 -25.74
CA ALA A 35 4.34 -12.52 -24.39
C ALA A 35 5.23 -11.61 -23.54
N GLU A 36 4.72 -11.16 -22.40
CA GLU A 36 5.49 -10.48 -21.38
C GLU A 36 5.86 -11.51 -20.33
N GLU A 37 7.15 -11.66 -20.05
CA GLU A 37 7.59 -12.52 -18.95
C GLU A 37 7.28 -11.86 -17.61
N PRO A 38 6.83 -12.62 -16.60
CA PRO A 38 6.65 -12.09 -15.26
C PRO A 38 7.97 -11.50 -14.74
N ALA A 39 7.89 -10.33 -14.10
CA ALA A 39 9.04 -9.80 -13.39
C ALA A 39 9.46 -10.79 -12.30
N PRO A 40 10.77 -11.09 -12.15
CA PRO A 40 11.25 -12.01 -11.12
C PRO A 40 10.94 -11.44 -9.72
N ARG A 41 10.49 -12.31 -8.82
CA ARG A 41 10.25 -11.99 -7.41
C ARG A 41 11.45 -12.41 -6.57
N ASP A 42 11.86 -11.56 -5.63
CA ASP A 42 12.78 -11.95 -4.57
C ASP A 42 12.05 -12.79 -3.52
N THR A 43 12.38 -14.08 -3.43
CA THR A 43 11.76 -15.03 -2.49
C THR A 43 12.68 -15.38 -1.32
N ARG A 44 13.83 -14.71 -1.19
CA ARG A 44 14.77 -14.96 -0.09
C ARG A 44 14.07 -14.72 1.25
N ARG A 45 14.40 -15.52 2.27
CA ARG A 45 13.83 -15.32 3.62
C ARG A 45 14.39 -14.09 4.32
N ARG A 46 15.64 -13.74 4.03
CA ARG A 46 16.35 -12.58 4.59
C ARG A 46 17.36 -12.04 3.58
N VAL A 47 17.59 -10.73 3.63
CA VAL A 47 18.59 -10.02 2.81
C VAL A 47 19.33 -9.05 3.72
N ASP A 48 20.66 -9.18 3.80
CA ASP A 48 21.49 -8.41 4.75
C ASP A 48 21.38 -6.89 4.58
N THR A 49 21.18 -6.42 3.35
CA THR A 49 21.11 -4.99 3.03
C THR A 49 19.69 -4.43 3.12
N CYS A 50 18.68 -5.26 3.41
CA CYS A 50 17.31 -4.80 3.48
C CYS A 50 17.01 -4.18 4.86
N PRO A 51 16.56 -2.90 4.93
CA PRO A 51 16.27 -2.25 6.21
C PRO A 51 15.06 -2.86 6.95
N PHE A 52 14.20 -3.60 6.24
CA PHE A 52 13.00 -4.22 6.82
C PHE A 52 13.25 -5.66 7.29
N CYS A 53 14.42 -6.22 7.03
CA CYS A 53 14.78 -7.53 7.56
C CYS A 53 15.12 -7.47 9.07
N PRO A 54 14.78 -8.51 9.85
CA PRO A 54 15.17 -8.59 11.25
C PRO A 54 16.69 -8.47 11.45
N GLY A 55 17.07 -7.71 12.48
CA GLY A 55 18.46 -7.35 12.82
C GLY A 55 18.94 -6.04 12.18
N ASN A 56 18.15 -5.47 11.27
CA ASN A 56 18.47 -4.21 10.58
C ASN A 56 17.59 -3.04 11.05
N GLU A 57 16.98 -3.13 12.24
CA GLU A 57 16.05 -2.12 12.77
C GLU A 57 16.71 -0.73 12.90
N HIS A 58 18.02 -0.70 13.13
CA HIS A 58 18.84 0.52 13.16
C HIS A 58 18.90 1.27 11.82
N MET A 59 18.49 0.63 10.71
CA MET A 59 18.42 1.23 9.37
C MET A 59 17.05 1.89 9.08
N THR A 60 16.10 1.82 10.03
CA THR A 60 14.77 2.43 9.94
C THR A 60 14.60 3.53 10.99
N PRO A 61 13.64 4.47 10.81
CA PRO A 61 13.22 5.35 11.89
C PRO A 61 12.75 4.58 13.13
N PRO A 62 12.61 5.26 14.29
CA PRO A 62 12.13 4.64 15.52
C PRO A 62 10.82 3.87 15.31
N THR A 63 10.70 2.74 16.01
CA THR A 63 9.52 1.89 15.93
C THR A 63 8.34 2.57 16.61
N ILE A 64 7.22 2.65 15.90
CA ILE A 64 5.94 3.15 16.42
C ILE A 64 5.19 2.02 17.11
N LEU A 65 5.15 0.84 16.47
CA LEU A 65 4.48 -0.35 16.95
C LEU A 65 5.25 -1.59 16.48
N ALA A 66 5.41 -2.56 17.35
CA ALA A 66 5.90 -3.89 17.01
C ALA A 66 5.00 -4.92 17.69
N LEU A 67 4.59 -5.95 16.95
CA LEU A 67 3.75 -7.02 17.44
C LEU A 67 4.44 -8.37 17.22
N PRO A 68 4.52 -9.26 18.22
CA PRO A 68 4.04 -9.06 19.60
C PRO A 68 4.93 -8.12 20.45
N ASP A 69 6.21 -8.01 20.11
CA ASP A 69 7.19 -7.16 20.80
C ASP A 69 8.33 -6.75 19.85
N GLU A 70 9.18 -5.79 20.26
CA GLU A 70 10.28 -5.29 19.42
C GLU A 70 11.40 -6.32 19.14
N ALA A 71 11.58 -7.33 19.99
CA ALA A 71 12.66 -8.31 19.82
C ALA A 71 12.27 -9.44 18.86
N HIS A 72 11.00 -9.85 18.84
CA HIS A 72 10.49 -10.97 18.05
C HIS A 72 9.30 -10.56 17.18
N TRP A 73 9.34 -9.33 16.66
CA TRP A 73 8.24 -8.79 15.87
C TRP A 73 7.93 -9.65 14.64
N GLU A 74 6.63 -9.78 14.36
CA GLU A 74 6.05 -10.32 13.14
C GLU A 74 5.58 -9.19 12.24
N VAL A 75 4.98 -8.15 12.83
CA VAL A 75 4.56 -6.91 12.15
C VAL A 75 5.21 -5.74 12.87
N ARG A 76 5.74 -4.78 12.11
CA ARG A 76 6.40 -3.59 12.67
C ARG A 76 6.02 -2.33 11.89
N ILE A 77 5.71 -1.24 12.59
CA ILE A 77 5.36 0.06 12.01
C ILE A 77 6.45 1.07 12.36
N VAL A 78 6.90 1.81 11.35
CA VAL A 78 7.89 2.89 11.46
C VAL A 78 7.42 4.09 10.66
N GLU A 79 7.92 5.29 10.97
CA GLU A 79 7.71 6.43 10.08
C GLU A 79 8.33 6.17 8.70
N ASN A 80 7.70 6.68 7.64
CA ASN A 80 8.32 6.66 6.33
C ASN A 80 9.48 7.66 6.32
N LEU A 81 10.67 7.24 5.90
CA LEU A 81 11.85 8.11 5.83
C LEU A 81 11.68 9.27 4.83
N TYR A 82 10.77 9.12 3.87
CA TYR A 82 10.43 10.12 2.86
C TYR A 82 8.91 10.37 2.88
N PRO A 83 8.39 11.04 3.92
CA PRO A 83 6.95 11.23 4.07
C PRO A 83 6.41 12.18 2.98
N VAL A 84 5.17 11.94 2.53
CA VAL A 84 4.52 12.78 1.50
C VAL A 84 3.69 13.92 2.09
N LEU A 85 3.48 13.88 3.41
CA LEU A 85 2.80 14.90 4.20
C LEU A 85 3.71 15.29 5.38
N GLY A 86 3.70 16.57 5.75
CA GLY A 86 4.48 17.11 6.86
C GLY A 86 3.63 17.38 8.10
N ASP A 87 4.30 17.66 9.21
CA ASP A 87 3.68 18.08 10.48
C ASP A 87 3.56 19.60 10.60
N ASP A 88 4.10 20.32 9.60
CA ASP A 88 4.38 21.75 9.70
C ASP A 88 3.11 22.59 9.86
N ARG A 89 3.07 23.28 11.00
CA ARG A 89 2.04 24.22 11.40
C ARG A 89 2.27 25.56 10.72
N GLU A 90 1.80 25.72 9.49
CA GLU A 90 1.49 27.04 8.94
C GLU A 90 0.57 26.86 7.72
N THR A 91 -0.74 27.01 7.95
CA THR A 91 -1.78 26.99 6.91
C THR A 91 -1.66 28.25 6.04
N ASN A 92 -0.85 28.19 4.99
CA ASN A 92 -0.83 29.21 3.95
C ASN A 92 -1.59 28.66 2.74
N THR A 93 -2.92 28.77 2.79
CA THR A 93 -3.74 28.51 1.60
C THR A 93 -3.44 29.55 0.55
N LEU A 94 -2.80 29.13 -0.54
CA LEU A 94 -2.55 29.99 -1.70
C LEU A 94 -3.76 29.93 -2.63
N VAL A 95 -4.41 31.07 -2.83
CA VAL A 95 -5.49 31.23 -3.82
C VAL A 95 -5.06 32.23 -4.87
N LEU A 96 -4.83 31.75 -6.10
CA LEU A 96 -4.45 32.54 -7.28
C LEU A 96 -5.47 32.29 -8.40
N GLY A 97 -6.55 33.06 -8.41
CA GLY A 97 -7.63 32.91 -9.39
C GLY A 97 -8.33 31.55 -9.25
N LEU A 98 -8.19 30.68 -10.26
CA LEU A 98 -8.71 29.30 -10.24
C LEU A 98 -7.77 28.31 -9.55
N GLN A 99 -6.51 28.70 -9.30
CA GLN A 99 -5.54 27.84 -8.64
C GLN A 99 -5.71 27.95 -7.13
N GLN A 100 -5.90 26.80 -6.49
CA GLN A 100 -5.89 26.67 -5.03
C GLN A 100 -4.82 25.67 -4.64
N ALA A 101 -4.06 25.99 -3.58
CA ALA A 101 -3.15 25.06 -2.94
C ALA A 101 -3.38 25.08 -1.42
N ILE A 102 -3.38 23.88 -0.84
CA ILE A 102 -3.44 23.66 0.60
C ILE A 102 -2.16 22.93 1.01
N ASP A 103 -1.68 23.21 2.21
CA ASP A 103 -0.49 22.52 2.73
C ASP A 103 -0.80 21.05 2.99
N GLY A 104 0.15 20.18 2.64
CA GLY A 104 0.06 18.75 2.85
C GLY A 104 0.36 18.39 4.31
N TYR A 105 -0.65 18.42 5.16
CA TYR A 105 -0.56 17.96 6.54
C TYR A 105 -1.01 16.49 6.68
N GLY A 106 -0.28 15.70 7.46
CA GLY A 106 -0.67 14.34 7.80
C GLY A 106 0.49 13.46 8.25
N ARG A 107 0.26 12.15 8.29
CA ARG A 107 1.25 11.15 8.70
C ARG A 107 1.54 10.24 7.51
N HIS A 108 2.76 9.74 7.39
CA HIS A 108 3.09 8.72 6.41
C HIS A 108 3.99 7.69 7.06
N GLU A 109 3.49 6.47 7.18
CA GLU A 109 4.16 5.41 7.92
C GLU A 109 4.23 4.14 7.08
N VAL A 110 5.28 3.36 7.29
CA VAL A 110 5.49 2.07 6.64
C VAL A 110 5.13 0.97 7.63
N ILE A 111 4.34 0.02 7.16
CA ILE A 111 4.02 -1.19 7.91
C ILE A 111 4.80 -2.34 7.27
N ILE A 112 5.79 -2.85 8.00
CA ILE A 112 6.54 -4.04 7.61
C ILE A 112 5.64 -5.23 7.94
N ASP A 113 5.03 -5.80 6.90
CA ASP A 113 3.94 -6.76 7.06
C ASP A 113 4.40 -8.10 7.64
N HIS A 114 5.67 -8.48 7.43
CA HIS A 114 6.21 -9.74 7.92
C HIS A 114 7.72 -9.63 8.15
N ASN A 115 8.26 -10.39 9.11
CA ASN A 115 9.69 -10.54 9.34
C ASN A 115 10.45 -11.41 8.28
N ILE A 116 9.75 -12.00 7.31
CA ILE A 116 10.34 -12.79 6.21
C ILE A 116 10.32 -11.93 4.96
N HIS A 117 11.48 -11.74 4.33
CA HIS A 117 11.66 -10.77 3.24
C HIS A 117 10.75 -11.02 2.04
N GLY A 118 10.87 -12.19 1.43
CA GLY A 118 10.23 -12.49 0.16
C GLY A 118 8.84 -13.11 0.26
N ILE A 119 8.22 -13.20 1.43
CA ILE A 119 6.90 -13.83 1.59
C ILE A 119 5.79 -12.96 0.97
N ALA A 120 4.86 -13.58 0.25
CA ALA A 120 3.65 -12.94 -0.27
C ALA A 120 2.47 -13.16 0.66
N LEU A 121 1.49 -12.27 0.56
CA LEU A 121 0.27 -12.31 1.38
C LEU A 121 -0.45 -13.67 1.36
N HIS A 122 -0.50 -14.34 0.21
CA HIS A 122 -1.16 -15.65 0.07
C HIS A 122 -0.35 -16.82 0.62
N GLU A 123 0.91 -16.61 1.01
CA GLU A 123 1.80 -17.60 1.63
C GLU A 123 1.75 -17.49 3.17
N MET A 124 1.12 -16.44 3.73
CA MET A 124 0.99 -16.19 5.16
C MET A 124 -0.10 -17.06 5.79
N SER A 125 0.04 -17.38 7.07
CA SER A 125 -1.04 -18.04 7.82
C SER A 125 -2.22 -17.09 8.04
N VAL A 126 -3.41 -17.66 8.27
CA VAL A 126 -4.59 -16.86 8.62
C VAL A 126 -4.34 -16.04 9.88
N ASP A 127 -3.72 -16.64 10.91
CA ASP A 127 -3.41 -15.96 12.17
C ASP A 127 -2.51 -14.74 11.97
N HIS A 128 -1.51 -14.85 11.08
CA HIS A 128 -0.62 -13.73 10.77
C HIS A 128 -1.34 -12.63 9.98
N ILE A 129 -2.20 -12.99 9.02
CA ILE A 129 -3.04 -12.01 8.31
C ILE A 129 -3.98 -11.31 9.28
N THR A 130 -4.54 -12.02 10.26
CA THR A 130 -5.36 -11.43 11.33
C THR A 130 -4.55 -10.44 12.15
N LEU A 131 -3.35 -10.81 12.61
CA LEU A 131 -2.45 -9.92 13.36
C LEU A 131 -2.13 -8.65 12.57
N MET A 132 -1.83 -8.79 11.28
CA MET A 132 -1.53 -7.67 10.37
C MET A 132 -2.73 -6.73 10.22
N LEU A 133 -3.93 -7.25 9.99
CA LEU A 133 -5.15 -6.43 9.89
C LEU A 133 -5.53 -5.78 11.22
N GLU A 134 -5.25 -6.44 12.35
CA GLU A 134 -5.41 -5.86 13.68
C GLU A 134 -4.43 -4.71 13.93
N ALA A 135 -3.18 -4.84 13.47
CA ALA A 135 -2.19 -3.76 13.50
C ALA A 135 -2.70 -2.55 12.69
N TYR A 136 -3.27 -2.79 11.50
CA TYR A 136 -3.84 -1.72 10.66
C TYR A 136 -4.98 -1.02 11.38
N ARG A 137 -5.97 -1.76 11.87
CA ARG A 137 -7.13 -1.21 12.58
C ARG A 137 -6.68 -0.40 13.80
N THR A 138 -5.76 -0.95 14.59
CA THR A 138 -5.25 -0.30 15.80
C THR A 138 -4.53 0.99 15.45
N ARG A 139 -3.67 0.98 14.42
CA ARG A 139 -2.92 2.17 14.05
C ARG A 139 -3.82 3.25 13.45
N MET A 140 -4.79 2.88 12.60
CA MET A 140 -5.78 3.81 12.06
C MET A 140 -6.55 4.51 13.19
N ALA A 141 -6.99 3.77 14.21
CA ALA A 141 -7.68 4.36 15.37
C ALA A 141 -6.79 5.35 16.13
N GLN A 142 -5.53 4.97 16.40
CA GLN A 142 -4.57 5.86 17.05
C GLN A 142 -4.32 7.16 16.27
N LEU A 143 -4.26 7.09 14.94
CA LEU A 143 -4.09 8.28 14.10
C LEU A 143 -5.29 9.22 14.23
N TYR A 144 -6.52 8.71 14.13
CA TYR A 144 -7.72 9.53 14.30
C TYR A 144 -7.88 10.10 15.71
N GLU A 145 -7.41 9.40 16.75
CA GLU A 145 -7.41 9.88 18.13
C GLU A 145 -6.33 10.95 18.39
N ALA A 146 -5.19 10.85 17.70
CA ALA A 146 -4.05 11.74 17.90
C ALA A 146 -4.27 13.14 17.30
N ASP A 147 -4.98 13.26 16.18
CA ASP A 147 -5.23 14.55 15.52
C ASP A 147 -6.59 14.60 14.84
N ASP A 148 -7.45 15.52 15.31
CA ASP A 148 -8.82 15.70 14.82
C ASP A 148 -8.91 16.30 13.41
N ARG A 149 -7.81 16.84 12.88
CA ARG A 149 -7.71 17.35 11.50
C ARG A 149 -7.62 16.22 10.49
N LEU A 150 -7.16 15.02 10.89
CA LEU A 150 -7.13 13.85 10.02
C LEU A 150 -8.55 13.37 9.73
N LYS A 151 -9.01 13.57 8.48
CA LYS A 151 -10.37 13.20 8.05
C LYS A 151 -10.44 11.87 7.32
N TYR A 152 -9.29 11.37 6.88
CA TYR A 152 -9.18 10.14 6.12
C TYR A 152 -7.82 9.51 6.38
N VAL A 153 -7.81 8.19 6.53
CA VAL A 153 -6.62 7.37 6.68
C VAL A 153 -6.75 6.22 5.68
N LEU A 154 -5.73 6.07 4.83
CA LEU A 154 -5.65 5.07 3.79
C LEU A 154 -4.53 4.08 4.11
N VAL A 155 -4.89 2.80 4.24
CA VAL A 155 -3.92 1.71 4.22
C VAL A 155 -3.89 1.11 2.81
N PHE A 156 -2.71 1.02 2.23
CA PHE A 156 -2.54 0.45 0.89
C PHE A 156 -1.23 -0.34 0.77
N LYS A 157 -1.17 -1.21 -0.24
CA LYS A 157 -0.02 -2.06 -0.52
C LYS A 157 0.33 -2.03 -2.00
N ASN A 158 1.59 -1.70 -2.29
CA ASN A 158 2.18 -1.87 -3.62
C ASN A 158 3.00 -3.17 -3.60
N PHE A 159 2.60 -4.18 -4.38
CA PHE A 159 3.28 -5.48 -4.40
C PHE A 159 3.94 -5.75 -5.76
N GLY A 160 5.28 -5.83 -5.73
CA GLY A 160 6.11 -6.10 -6.90
C GLY A 160 6.48 -4.87 -7.73
N PRO A 161 7.51 -4.96 -8.59
CA PRO A 161 8.05 -3.80 -9.31
C PRO A 161 7.02 -3.11 -10.23
N ALA A 162 6.16 -3.90 -10.88
CA ALA A 162 5.13 -3.38 -11.78
C ALA A 162 4.02 -2.58 -11.07
N ALA A 163 3.86 -2.78 -9.74
CA ALA A 163 2.93 -2.03 -8.91
C ALA A 163 3.60 -0.83 -8.20
N GLY A 164 4.85 -0.50 -8.54
CA GLY A 164 5.58 0.62 -7.94
C GLY A 164 6.21 0.32 -6.57
N ALA A 165 6.40 -0.96 -6.21
CA ALA A 165 7.12 -1.32 -4.99
C ALA A 165 8.63 -1.01 -5.15
N SER A 166 9.14 -0.10 -4.31
CA SER A 166 10.57 0.29 -4.31
C SER A 166 11.44 -0.66 -3.49
N ILE A 167 10.88 -1.30 -2.46
CA ILE A 167 11.56 -2.26 -1.58
C ILE A 167 10.89 -3.64 -1.78
N PRO A 168 11.67 -4.71 -2.10
CA PRO A 168 11.11 -6.04 -2.33
C PRO A 168 10.48 -6.69 -1.09
N HIS A 169 10.98 -6.32 0.10
CA HIS A 169 10.46 -6.82 1.38
C HIS A 169 8.98 -6.49 1.52
N THR A 170 8.15 -7.45 1.90
CA THR A 170 6.71 -7.23 2.00
C THR A 170 6.35 -6.14 3.01
N HIS A 171 5.75 -5.07 2.53
CA HIS A 171 5.28 -3.97 3.35
C HIS A 171 4.01 -3.34 2.77
N SER A 172 3.27 -2.68 3.63
CA SER A 172 2.15 -1.80 3.32
C SER A 172 2.49 -0.39 3.81
N GLN A 173 1.65 0.58 3.47
CA GLN A 173 1.81 1.96 3.90
C GLN A 173 0.48 2.48 4.43
N ILE A 174 0.57 3.43 5.36
CA ILE A 174 -0.56 4.16 5.91
C ILE A 174 -0.30 5.66 5.76
N ILE A 175 -1.29 6.36 5.20
CA ILE A 175 -1.29 7.82 4.98
C ILE A 175 -2.60 8.40 5.53
#